data_AF-X5X1S0-F1
#
_entry.id   AF-X5X1S0-F1
#
_cell.length_a   1.000
_cell.length_b   1.000
_cell.length_c   1.000
_cell.angle_alpha   90.00
_cell.angle_beta   90.00
_cell.angle_gamma   90.00
#
_symmetry.space_group_name_H-M   'P 1'
#
loop_
_entity.id
_entity.type
_entity.pdbx_description
1 polymer ?
#
loop_
_entity_poly.entity_id
_entity_poly.type
_entity_poly.pdbx_seq_one_letter_code
_entity_poly.pdbx_strand_id
1 'polypeptide(L)' 'MPDDESKRVFHDLDRSDEQYEVAYLARKFQLTMPEARELIRKHGSDRATIEREAKAMAGL' A
#
# COMPACT_ATOMS: atom_id res chain seq x y z
N MET A 1 -16.30 12.10 -6.64
CA MET A 1 -15.32 11.25 -7.35
C MET A 1 -14.19 11.06 -6.36
N PRO A 2 -13.87 9.86 -5.85
CA PRO A 2 -12.85 9.76 -4.81
C PRO A 2 -11.47 10.04 -5.42
N ASP A 3 -10.72 10.89 -4.72
CA ASP A 3 -9.72 11.80 -5.26
C ASP A 3 -8.43 11.15 -5.77
N ASP A 4 -7.97 11.70 -6.89
CA ASP A 4 -6.61 11.59 -7.42
C ASP A 4 -5.68 12.44 -6.54
N GLU A 5 -5.26 11.90 -5.39
CA GLU A 5 -4.24 12.50 -4.52
C GLU A 5 -2.84 11.87 -4.73
N SER A 6 -2.57 11.31 -5.92
CA SER A 6 -1.24 10.81 -6.29
C SER A 6 -0.31 11.96 -6.72
N LYS A 7 -0.14 12.94 -5.83
CA LYS A 7 0.91 13.97 -5.92
C LYS A 7 1.50 14.28 -4.55
N ARG A 8 1.79 13.25 -3.75
CA ARG A 8 2.78 13.39 -2.68
C ARG A 8 4.12 13.02 -3.25
N VAL A 9 4.76 14.05 -3.80
CA VAL A 9 6.15 14.05 -4.23
C VAL A 9 7.00 13.44 -3.11
N PHE A 10 7.64 12.32 -3.42
CA PHE A 10 8.56 11.55 -2.60
C PHE A 10 9.86 12.30 -2.30
N HIS A 11 9.77 13.50 -1.74
CA HIS A 11 10.92 14.22 -1.24
C HIS A 11 10.79 14.25 0.29
N ASP A 12 11.53 13.35 0.94
CA ASP A 12 11.66 13.23 2.40
C ASP A 12 10.43 12.71 3.17
N LEU A 13 9.78 11.64 2.68
CA LEU A 13 8.80 10.90 3.50
C LEU A 13 9.53 10.01 4.49
N ASP A 14 9.69 10.57 5.68
CA ASP A 14 9.81 9.91 6.97
C ASP A 14 9.24 8.48 6.97
N ARG A 15 10.01 7.51 7.46
CA ARG A 15 9.72 6.07 7.55
C ARG A 15 8.32 5.68 8.09
N SER A 16 7.60 6.64 8.65
CA SER A 16 6.30 6.47 9.31
C SER A 16 5.14 6.23 8.33
N ASP A 17 5.13 6.86 7.15
CA ASP A 17 4.03 6.67 6.18
C ASP A 17 4.02 5.25 5.57
N GLU A 18 5.19 4.67 5.25
CA GLU A 18 5.29 3.29 4.75
C GLU A 18 4.72 2.29 5.78
N GLN A 19 5.04 2.48 7.06
CA GLN A 19 4.56 1.61 8.14
C GLN A 19 3.04 1.72 8.32
N TYR A 20 2.45 2.90 8.10
CA TYR A 20 1.00 3.09 8.14
C TYR A 20 0.31 2.38 6.97
N GLU A 21 0.84 2.48 5.75
CA GLU A 21 0.28 1.80 4.58
C GLU A 21 0.39 0.27 4.69
N VAL A 22 1.52 -0.24 5.19
CA VAL A 22 1.71 -1.69 5.46
C VAL A 22 0.64 -2.19 6.43
N ALA A 23 0.43 -1.49 7.54
CA ALA A 23 -0.56 -1.88 8.55
C ALA A 23 -2.00 -1.80 7.99
N TYR A 24 -2.29 -0.80 7.17
CA TYR A 24 -3.58 -0.64 6.51
C TYR A 24 -3.88 -1.82 5.57
N LEU A 25 -2.93 -2.18 4.69
CA LEU A 25 -3.08 -3.29 3.75
C LEU A 25 -3.21 -4.63 4.46
N ALA A 26 -2.35 -4.88 5.45
CA ALA A 26 -2.40 -6.09 6.26
C ALA A 26 -3.77 -6.26 6.92
N ARG A 27 -4.33 -5.19 7.51
CA ARG A 27 -5.65 -5.23 8.14
C ARG A 27 -6.79 -5.37 7.13
N LYS A 28 -6.73 -4.67 6.00
CA LYS A 28 -7.81 -4.62 5.01
C LYS A 28 -7.93 -5.91 4.20
N PHE A 29 -6.79 -6.48 3.82
CA PHE A 29 -6.71 -7.66 2.96
C PHE A 29 -6.30 -8.92 3.72
N GLN A 30 -6.23 -8.85 5.06
CA GLN A 30 -5.78 -9.97 5.92
C GLN A 30 -4.41 -10.53 5.50
N LEU A 31 -3.54 -9.68 4.94
CA LEU A 31 -2.18 -10.03 4.56
C LEU A 31 -1.24 -9.97 5.75
N THR A 32 -0.11 -10.64 5.65
CA THR A 32 0.97 -10.46 6.62
C THR A 32 1.69 -9.13 6.38
N MET A 33 2.24 -8.53 7.45
CA MET A 33 3.04 -7.30 7.34
C MET A 33 4.21 -7.41 6.34
N PRO A 34 4.98 -8.51 6.26
CA PRO A 34 6.00 -8.63 5.22
C PRO A 34 5.43 -8.67 3.80
N GLU A 35 4.29 -9.33 3.54
CA GLU A 35 3.65 -9.33 2.21
C GLU A 35 3.16 -7.95 1.81
N ALA A 36 2.50 -7.24 2.74
CA ALA A 36 2.07 -5.86 2.50
C ALA A 36 3.25 -4.92 2.23
N ARG A 37 4.38 -5.10 2.94
CA ARG A 37 5.61 -4.32 2.69
C ARG A 37 6.24 -4.64 1.35
N GLU A 38 6.23 -5.91 0.94
CA GLU A 38 6.75 -6.31 -0.36
C GLU A 38 5.92 -5.73 -1.51
N LEU A 39 4.58 -5.74 -1.38
CA LEU A 39 3.67 -5.06 -2.30
C LEU A 39 4.01 -3.57 -2.46
N ILE A 40 4.14 -2.85 -1.35
CA ILE A 40 4.48 -1.42 -1.37
C ILE A 40 5.87 -1.20 -1.97
N ARG A 41 6.85 -2.06 -1.66
CA ARG A 41 8.18 -1.96 -2.28
C ARG A 41 8.18 -2.25 -3.79
N LYS A 42 7.35 -3.20 -4.23
CA LYS A 42 7.29 -3.63 -5.63
C LYS A 42 6.58 -2.62 -6.52
N HIS A 43 5.55 -1.96 -5.99
CA HIS A 43 4.69 -1.02 -6.74
C HIS A 43 4.91 0.45 -6.38
N GLY A 44 5.64 0.76 -5.31
CA GLY A 44 5.87 2.12 -4.83
C GLY A 44 4.61 2.72 -4.18
N SER A 45 4.27 3.97 -4.52
CA SER A 45 3.02 4.61 -4.05
C SER A 45 1.85 4.43 -5.01
N ASP A 46 1.92 3.46 -5.93
CA ASP A 46 0.78 3.16 -6.79
C ASP A 46 -0.27 2.33 -6.03
N ARG A 47 -1.02 3.04 -5.18
CA ARG A 47 -1.97 2.44 -4.23
C ARG A 47 -3.04 1.62 -4.93
N ALA A 48 -3.53 2.06 -6.09
CA ALA A 48 -4.53 1.33 -6.87
C ALA A 48 -4.03 -0.05 -7.30
N THR A 49 -2.77 -0.12 -7.75
CA THR A 49 -2.13 -1.40 -8.12
C THR A 49 -1.93 -2.29 -6.91
N ILE A 50 -1.45 -1.72 -5.80
CA ILE A 50 -1.24 -2.46 -4.55
C ILE A 50 -2.53 -3.05 -4.01
N GLU A 51 -3.62 -2.29 -3.97
CA GLU A 51 -4.91 -2.78 -3.50
C GLU A 51 -5.47 -3.88 -4.39
N ARG A 52 -5.24 -3.80 -5.71
CA ARG A 52 -5.67 -4.84 -6.66
C ARG A 52 -4.90 -6.14 -6.46
N GLU A 53 -3.56 -6.07 -6.32
CA GLU A 53 -2.74 -7.26 -6.06
C GLU A 53 -3.03 -7.83 -4.66
N ALA A 54 -3.17 -6.97 -3.64
CA ALA A 54 -3.52 -7.38 -2.28
C ALA A 54 -4.88 -8.09 -2.22
N LYS A 55 -5.87 -7.57 -2.95
CA LYS A 55 -7.18 -8.20 -3.11
C LYS A 55 -7.06 -9.59 -3.77
N ALA A 56 -6.27 -9.70 -4.84
CA ALA A 56 -6.02 -10.96 -5.51
C ALA A 56 -5.34 -12.00 -4.61
N MET A 57 -4.39 -11.58 -3.77
CA MET A 57 -3.74 -12.45 -2.78
C MET A 57 -4.67 -12.87 -1.64
N ALA A 58 -5.57 -11.98 -1.22
CA ALA A 58 -6.57 -12.26 -0.19
C ALA A 58 -7.74 -13.15 -0.67
N GLY A 59 -7.90 -13.32 -1.98
CA GLY A 59 -9.03 -14.06 -2.56
C GLY A 59 -10.39 -13.36 -2.41
N LEU A 60 -10.39 -12.03 -2.24
CA LEU A 60 -11.58 -11.16 -2.14
C LEU A 60 -11.95 -10.53 -3.49
#